data_AF-A0A6I2GKR9-F1
#
_entry.id   AF-A0A6I2GKR9-F1
#
_cell.length_a   1.000
_cell.length_b   1.000
_cell.length_c   1.000
_cell.angle_alpha   90.00
_cell.angle_beta   90.00
_cell.angle_gamma   90.00
#
_symmetry.space_group_name_H-M   'P 1'
#
loop_
_entity.id
_entity.type
_entity.pdbx_description
1 polymer ?
#
loop_
_entity_poly.entity_id
_entity_poly.type
_entity_poly.pdbx_seq_one_letter_code
_entity_poly.pdbx_strand_id
1 'polypeptide(L)'
;MTLPNIGRPARNALLTVNITELKQLTPFTAQDILKLHGVGPKAVEMLTKALEAEGLYFAEKSELPFSTPFMVVGDLGCDNAPKRRVVRDYLIASWMQDQAQLTKCLSEEVTIETTNSESHHGLEALISLRSVSPEQISSLEIKQILSHGKYASAHGKVTKHDGSAIHFAEFQTFESHKKDARISHITIY
;
A
#
# COMPACT_ATOMS: atom_id res chain seq x y z
N MET A 1 5.89 -21.16 11.86
CA MET A 1 5.01 -21.32 13.05
C MET A 1 3.59 -20.92 12.65
N THR A 2 2.60 -21.78 12.81
CA THR A 2 1.26 -21.56 12.24
C THR A 2 0.44 -20.54 13.02
N LEU A 3 -0.42 -19.78 12.34
CA LEU A 3 -1.37 -18.87 12.99
C LEU A 3 -2.34 -19.62 13.94
N PRO A 4 -2.73 -19.03 15.08
CA PRO A 4 -3.68 -19.61 16.03
C PRO A 4 -5.08 -19.80 15.42
N ASN A 5 -5.90 -20.66 16.02
CA ASN A 5 -7.27 -20.86 15.58
C ASN A 5 -8.13 -19.61 15.87
N ILE A 6 -8.22 -18.71 14.89
CA ILE A 6 -9.03 -17.48 14.91
C ILE A 6 -10.28 -17.67 14.05
N GLY A 7 -11.29 -16.82 14.25
CA GLY A 7 -12.52 -16.87 13.48
C GLY A 7 -12.28 -16.85 11.96
N ARG A 8 -13.14 -17.58 11.22
CA ARG A 8 -13.04 -17.72 9.75
C ARG A 8 -12.87 -16.39 9.00
N PRO A 9 -13.58 -15.28 9.35
CA PRO A 9 -13.37 -13.99 8.71
C PRO A 9 -11.93 -13.48 8.85
N ALA A 10 -11.39 -13.45 10.08
CA ALA A 10 -10.03 -12.97 10.33
C ALA A 10 -8.97 -13.87 9.67
N ARG A 11 -9.19 -15.20 9.69
CA ARG A 11 -8.31 -16.14 8.98
C ARG A 11 -8.28 -15.86 7.48
N ASN A 12 -9.45 -15.72 6.86
CA ASN A 12 -9.54 -15.43 5.42
C ASN A 12 -8.91 -14.09 5.08
N ALA A 13 -9.14 -13.07 5.90
CA ALA A 13 -8.56 -11.75 5.73
C ALA A 13 -7.03 -11.80 5.70
N LEU A 14 -6.38 -12.47 6.66
CA LEU A 14 -4.91 -12.64 6.64
C LEU A 14 -4.43 -13.37 5.38
N LEU A 15 -5.18 -14.38 4.91
CA LEU A 15 -4.83 -15.11 3.68
C LEU A 15 -4.90 -14.23 2.42
N THR A 16 -5.80 -13.25 2.33
CA THR A 16 -5.90 -12.38 1.13
C THR A 16 -4.65 -11.52 0.92
N VAL A 17 -3.91 -11.26 2.00
CA VAL A 17 -2.62 -10.54 2.04
C VAL A 17 -1.42 -11.47 2.24
N ASN A 18 -1.58 -12.77 2.00
CA ASN A 18 -0.53 -13.78 2.07
C ASN A 18 0.11 -13.97 3.46
N ILE A 19 -0.58 -13.60 4.53
CA ILE A 19 -0.15 -13.87 5.91
C ILE A 19 -0.68 -15.25 6.32
N THR A 20 0.23 -16.20 6.44
CA THR A 20 -0.03 -17.61 6.75
C THR A 20 0.66 -18.09 8.03
N GLU A 21 1.64 -17.33 8.52
CA GLU A 21 2.40 -17.64 9.73
C GLU A 21 2.59 -16.44 10.66
N LEU A 22 2.85 -16.71 11.94
CA LEU A 22 3.00 -15.68 12.97
C LEU A 22 4.14 -14.70 12.68
N LYS A 23 5.27 -15.18 12.16
CA LYS A 23 6.45 -14.35 11.89
C LYS A 23 6.16 -13.23 10.87
N GLN A 24 5.24 -13.45 9.94
CA GLN A 24 4.85 -12.43 8.96
C GLN A 24 4.08 -11.26 9.60
N LEU A 25 3.63 -11.37 10.84
CA LEU A 25 2.93 -10.30 11.56
C LEU A 25 3.89 -9.31 12.24
N THR A 26 5.14 -9.70 12.48
CA THR A 26 6.10 -8.90 13.27
C THR A 26 6.45 -7.53 12.66
N PRO A 27 6.41 -7.31 11.33
CA PRO A 27 6.63 -5.98 10.77
C PRO A 27 5.44 -5.02 10.97
N PHE A 28 4.26 -5.54 11.35
CA PHE A 28 3.03 -4.75 11.48
C PHE A 28 2.76 -4.39 12.92
N THR A 29 2.13 -3.23 13.13
CA THR A 29 1.52 -2.93 14.43
C THR A 29 0.19 -3.66 14.57
N ALA A 30 -0.30 -3.84 15.80
CA ALA A 30 -1.65 -4.35 16.05
C ALA A 30 -2.74 -3.48 15.37
N GLN A 31 -2.51 -2.17 15.27
CA GLN A 31 -3.42 -1.24 14.60
C GLN A 31 -3.43 -1.41 13.08
N ASP A 32 -2.29 -1.73 12.47
CA ASP A 32 -2.23 -2.02 11.03
C ASP A 32 -3.01 -3.29 10.69
N ILE A 33 -2.93 -4.32 11.55
CA ILE A 33 -3.71 -5.55 11.39
C ILE A 33 -5.23 -5.30 11.53
N LEU A 34 -5.64 -4.39 12.41
CA LEU A 34 -7.07 -4.03 12.57
C LEU A 34 -7.67 -3.32 11.35
N LYS A 35 -6.85 -2.72 10.48
CA LYS A 35 -7.33 -2.09 9.24
C LYS A 35 -7.77 -3.12 8.20
N LEU A 36 -7.41 -4.39 8.38
CA LEU A 36 -7.78 -5.44 7.44
C LEU A 36 -9.25 -5.84 7.64
N HIS A 37 -10.06 -5.69 6.60
CA HIS A 37 -11.49 -6.02 6.68
C HIS A 37 -11.72 -7.47 7.10
N GLY A 38 -12.55 -7.67 8.13
CA GLY A 38 -12.83 -8.99 8.72
C GLY A 38 -11.94 -9.36 9.91
N VAL A 39 -10.92 -8.55 10.24
CA VAL A 39 -10.11 -8.71 11.45
C VAL A 39 -10.61 -7.79 12.55
N GLY A 40 -11.12 -8.37 13.65
CA GLY A 40 -11.60 -7.62 14.81
C GLY A 40 -10.66 -7.66 16.01
N PRO A 41 -10.93 -6.86 17.07
CA PRO A 41 -10.10 -6.79 18.28
C PRO A 41 -9.83 -8.15 18.93
N LYS A 42 -10.81 -9.06 18.90
CA LYS A 42 -10.63 -10.40 19.47
C LYS A 42 -9.61 -11.23 18.70
N ALA A 43 -9.59 -11.14 17.38
CA ALA A 43 -8.60 -11.83 16.57
C ALA A 43 -7.20 -11.27 16.85
N VAL A 44 -7.06 -9.95 16.97
CA VAL A 44 -5.79 -9.31 17.32
C VAL A 44 -5.30 -9.72 18.71
N GLU A 45 -6.17 -9.76 19.72
CA GLU A 45 -5.83 -10.27 21.06
C GLU A 45 -5.27 -11.71 21.00
N MET A 46 -5.88 -12.58 20.19
CA MET A 46 -5.42 -13.96 20.01
C MET A 46 -4.08 -14.04 19.27
N LEU A 47 -3.88 -13.18 18.25
CA LEU A 47 -2.61 -13.08 17.54
C LEU A 47 -1.50 -12.57 18.46
N THR A 48 -1.77 -11.57 19.30
CA THR A 48 -0.82 -11.05 20.29
C THR A 48 -0.35 -12.16 21.24
N LYS A 49 -1.28 -12.90 21.85
CA LYS A 49 -0.93 -14.02 22.75
C LYS A 49 -0.11 -15.11 22.05
N ALA A 50 -0.44 -15.40 20.79
CA ALA A 50 0.29 -16.39 20.01
C ALA A 50 1.69 -15.92 19.62
N LEU A 51 1.87 -14.63 19.32
CA LEU A 51 3.19 -14.03 19.11
C LEU A 51 4.03 -14.10 20.38
N GLU A 52 3.47 -13.66 21.52
CA GLU A 52 4.15 -13.63 22.82
C GLU A 52 4.61 -15.02 23.27
N ALA A 53 3.78 -16.06 23.04
CA ALA A 53 4.14 -17.45 23.34
C ALA A 53 5.37 -17.95 22.56
N GLU A 54 5.65 -17.36 21.39
CA GLU A 54 6.80 -17.66 20.54
C GLU A 54 7.95 -16.65 20.72
N GLY A 55 7.86 -15.73 21.68
CA GLY A 55 8.84 -14.66 21.89
C GLY A 55 8.87 -13.63 20.75
N LEU A 56 7.81 -13.56 19.96
CA LEU A 56 7.61 -12.59 18.89
C LEU A 56 6.66 -11.49 19.35
N TYR A 57 6.71 -10.34 18.68
CA TYR A 57 5.86 -9.20 18.99
C TYR A 57 5.44 -8.49 17.70
N PHE A 58 4.29 -7.83 17.74
CA PHE A 58 3.98 -6.80 16.75
C PHE A 58 5.01 -5.67 16.82
N ALA A 59 5.20 -4.96 15.71
CA ALA A 59 6.00 -3.74 15.72
C ALA A 59 5.36 -2.69 16.66
N GLU A 60 6.20 -1.91 17.33
CA GLU A 60 5.74 -0.81 18.20
C GLU A 60 5.20 0.37 17.39
N LYS A 61 5.73 0.56 16.17
CA LYS A 61 5.37 1.67 15.28
C LYS A 61 5.28 1.19 13.84
N SER A 62 4.34 1.77 13.09
CA SER A 62 4.18 1.53 11.65
C SER A 62 5.39 2.08 10.88
N GLU A 63 5.80 1.36 9.84
CA GLU A 63 6.83 1.82 8.88
C GLU A 63 6.32 2.96 7.98
N LEU A 64 5.00 3.16 7.92
CA LEU A 64 4.39 4.17 7.08
C LEU A 64 4.57 5.58 7.67
N PRO A 65 4.84 6.60 6.82
CA PRO A 65 5.01 7.98 7.29
C PRO A 65 3.69 8.66 7.66
N PHE A 66 2.53 8.05 7.35
CA PHE A 66 1.20 8.54 7.66
C PHE A 66 0.21 7.38 7.84
N SER A 67 -0.93 7.64 8.49
CA SER A 67 -1.98 6.64 8.70
C SER A 67 -2.80 6.40 7.44
N THR A 68 -3.36 5.20 7.33
CA THR A 68 -4.12 4.72 6.17
C THR A 68 -5.46 4.13 6.65
N PRO A 69 -6.55 4.25 5.86
CA PRO A 69 -7.84 3.65 6.21
C PRO A 69 -7.88 2.13 5.95
N PHE A 70 -6.95 1.62 5.13
CA PHE A 70 -6.80 0.21 4.77
C PHE A 70 -5.40 -0.30 5.13
N MET A 71 -5.25 -1.62 5.23
CA MET A 71 -3.94 -2.23 5.48
C MET A 71 -3.03 -2.09 4.25
N VAL A 72 -1.78 -1.66 4.44
CA VAL A 72 -0.77 -1.68 3.38
C VAL A 72 0.21 -2.81 3.64
N VAL A 73 0.52 -3.60 2.63
CA VAL A 73 1.38 -4.78 2.70
C VAL A 73 2.43 -4.71 1.60
N GLY A 74 3.67 -5.12 1.88
CA GLY A 74 4.75 -5.13 0.90
C GLY A 74 6.11 -4.92 1.55
N ASP A 75 7.14 -4.76 0.72
CA ASP A 75 8.44 -4.22 1.17
C ASP A 75 8.29 -2.70 1.35
N LEU A 76 7.76 -2.32 2.53
CA LEU A 76 7.47 -0.94 2.89
C LEU A 76 8.69 -0.19 3.42
N GLY A 77 9.76 -0.92 3.76
CA GLY A 77 11.08 -0.35 4.01
C GLY A 77 11.52 0.54 2.83
N CYS A 78 12.46 1.45 3.05
CA CYS A 78 13.04 2.25 1.96
C CYS A 78 14.55 2.30 2.17
N ASP A 79 15.22 1.21 1.82
CA ASP A 79 16.66 1.09 1.94
C ASP A 79 17.35 2.03 0.93
N ASN A 80 17.77 3.21 1.40
CA ASN A 80 18.64 4.16 0.69
C ASN A 80 18.24 4.55 -0.75
N ALA A 81 16.99 4.30 -1.17
CA ALA A 81 16.45 4.64 -2.48
C ALA A 81 15.34 5.72 -2.35
N PRO A 82 15.69 7.01 -2.40
CA PRO A 82 14.74 8.11 -2.20
C PRO A 82 13.52 8.04 -3.13
N LYS A 83 13.70 7.66 -4.40
CA LYS A 83 12.60 7.54 -5.37
C LYS A 83 11.65 6.39 -5.06
N ARG A 84 12.15 5.29 -4.45
CA ARG A 84 11.31 4.18 -4.01
C ARG A 84 10.31 4.64 -2.94
N ARG A 85 10.77 5.52 -2.04
CA ARG A 85 9.92 6.19 -1.04
C ARG A 85 8.84 7.04 -1.69
N VAL A 86 9.21 7.90 -2.65
CA VAL A 86 8.25 8.75 -3.36
C VAL A 86 7.20 7.91 -4.08
N VAL A 87 7.58 6.82 -4.76
CA VAL A 87 6.62 5.93 -5.45
C VAL A 87 5.72 5.20 -4.45
N ARG A 88 6.26 4.68 -3.35
CA ARG A 88 5.47 4.05 -2.29
C ARG A 88 4.42 5.02 -1.74
N ASP A 89 4.86 6.22 -1.34
CA ASP A 89 4.00 7.23 -0.74
C ASP A 89 2.95 7.72 -1.74
N TYR A 90 3.33 7.89 -3.01
CA TYR A 90 2.42 8.15 -4.13
C TYR A 90 1.34 7.06 -4.27
N LEU A 91 1.71 5.78 -4.32
CA LEU A 91 0.75 4.69 -4.50
C LEU A 91 -0.26 4.65 -3.35
N ILE A 92 0.22 4.76 -2.11
CA ILE A 92 -0.65 4.78 -0.93
C ILE A 92 -1.57 6.00 -0.99
N ALA A 93 -1.02 7.21 -1.20
CA ALA A 93 -1.80 8.45 -1.28
C ALA A 93 -2.83 8.43 -2.43
N SER A 94 -2.49 7.81 -3.55
CA SER A 94 -3.35 7.71 -4.72
C SER A 94 -4.57 6.82 -4.44
N TRP A 95 -4.37 5.66 -3.82
CA TRP A 95 -5.48 4.77 -3.42
C TRP A 95 -6.24 5.28 -2.19
N MET A 96 -5.62 6.11 -1.35
CA MET A 96 -6.31 6.90 -0.32
C MET A 96 -7.08 8.10 -0.87
N GLN A 97 -6.84 8.47 -2.13
CA GLN A 97 -7.35 9.71 -2.73
C GLN A 97 -7.01 10.97 -1.90
N ASP A 98 -5.84 10.97 -1.25
CA ASP A 98 -5.38 12.03 -0.35
C ASP A 98 -4.58 13.09 -1.12
N GLN A 99 -5.24 14.20 -1.45
CA GLN A 99 -4.62 15.32 -2.18
C GLN A 99 -3.41 15.92 -1.44
N ALA A 100 -3.46 16.00 -0.11
CA ALA A 100 -2.40 16.60 0.68
C ALA A 100 -1.11 15.74 0.67
N GLN A 101 -1.23 14.42 0.53
CA GLN A 101 -0.07 13.54 0.36
C GLN A 101 0.37 13.46 -1.12
N LEU A 102 -0.58 13.47 -2.06
CA LEU A 102 -0.28 13.45 -3.50
C LEU A 102 0.55 14.68 -3.92
N THR A 103 0.22 15.87 -3.43
CA THR A 103 0.96 17.12 -3.73
C THR A 103 2.43 17.10 -3.28
N LYS A 104 2.79 16.23 -2.33
CA LYS A 104 4.19 16.03 -1.90
C LYS A 104 4.98 15.12 -2.84
N CYS A 105 4.28 14.26 -3.59
CA CYS A 105 4.89 13.24 -4.44
C CYS A 105 4.86 13.61 -5.93
N LEU A 106 3.89 14.43 -6.34
CA LEU A 106 3.62 14.78 -7.73
C LEU A 106 4.03 16.22 -8.05
N SER A 107 4.51 16.46 -9.26
CA SER A 107 4.65 17.81 -9.79
C SER A 107 3.27 18.44 -10.00
N GLU A 108 3.21 19.78 -10.00
CA GLU A 108 1.95 20.53 -10.25
C GLU A 108 1.35 20.19 -11.62
N GLU A 109 2.22 20.04 -12.63
CA GLU A 109 1.84 19.72 -14.02
C GLU A 109 1.93 18.21 -14.33
N VAL A 110 1.62 17.35 -13.35
CA VAL A 110 1.69 15.90 -13.57
C VAL A 110 0.76 15.46 -14.69
N THR A 111 1.28 14.62 -15.59
CA THR A 111 0.52 14.01 -16.69
C THR A 111 0.30 12.53 -16.41
N ILE A 112 -0.88 12.02 -16.78
CA ILE A 112 -1.24 10.62 -16.59
C ILE A 112 -1.69 10.04 -17.93
N GLU A 113 -1.10 8.93 -18.33
CA GLU A 113 -1.50 8.16 -19.51
C GLU A 113 -2.09 6.81 -19.08
N THR A 114 -3.19 6.41 -19.71
CA THR A 114 -3.83 5.09 -19.51
C THR A 114 -3.68 4.21 -20.75
N THR A 115 -4.03 2.93 -20.63
CA THR A 115 -3.94 1.94 -21.72
C THR A 115 -4.73 2.28 -22.98
N ASN A 116 -5.68 3.21 -22.91
CA ASN A 116 -6.47 3.68 -24.05
C ASN A 116 -5.83 4.90 -24.76
N SER A 117 -4.58 5.24 -24.42
CA SER A 117 -3.87 6.44 -24.88
C SER A 117 -4.58 7.75 -24.51
N GLU A 118 -5.43 7.72 -23.47
CA GLU A 118 -6.03 8.92 -22.90
C GLU A 118 -4.99 9.65 -22.05
N SER A 119 -4.81 10.94 -22.30
CA SER A 119 -3.92 11.81 -21.55
C SER A 119 -4.73 12.68 -20.58
N HIS A 120 -4.40 12.59 -19.30
CA HIS A 120 -5.01 13.34 -18.23
C HIS A 120 -3.99 14.23 -17.52
N HIS A 121 -4.46 15.28 -16.85
CA HIS A 121 -3.60 16.29 -16.24
C HIS A 121 -4.04 16.55 -14.80
N GLY A 122 -3.06 16.67 -13.90
CA GLY A 122 -3.27 17.03 -12.51
C GLY A 122 -3.81 15.91 -11.62
N LEU A 123 -3.84 16.19 -10.32
CA LEU A 123 -4.21 15.21 -9.28
C LEU A 123 -5.69 14.79 -9.32
N GLU A 124 -6.60 15.71 -9.70
CA GLU A 124 -8.04 15.42 -9.75
C GLU A 124 -8.36 14.34 -10.77
N ALA A 125 -7.67 14.37 -11.91
CA ALA A 125 -7.84 13.35 -12.92
C ALA A 125 -7.26 11.99 -12.46
N LEU A 126 -6.11 11.99 -11.78
CA LEU A 126 -5.56 10.78 -11.17
C LEU A 126 -6.53 10.16 -10.14
N ILE A 127 -7.14 10.98 -9.28
CA ILE A 127 -8.12 10.51 -8.30
C ILE A 127 -9.36 9.95 -9.01
N SER A 128 -9.84 10.62 -10.05
CA SER A 128 -10.99 10.16 -10.85
C SER A 128 -10.74 8.81 -11.54
N LEU A 129 -9.48 8.51 -11.90
CA LEU A 129 -9.09 7.21 -12.45
C LEU A 129 -9.13 6.07 -11.41
N ARG A 130 -9.13 6.38 -10.11
CA ARG A 130 -9.35 5.38 -9.05
C ARG A 130 -10.85 5.12 -8.91
N SER A 131 -11.31 4.07 -9.58
CA SER A 131 -12.73 3.65 -9.61
C SER A 131 -13.28 3.08 -8.29
N VAL A 132 -12.54 3.21 -7.18
CA VAL A 132 -12.87 2.64 -5.88
C VAL A 132 -12.61 3.66 -4.78
N SER A 133 -13.59 3.88 -3.92
CA SER A 133 -13.44 4.75 -2.75
C SER A 133 -12.56 4.10 -1.67
N PRO A 134 -11.75 4.86 -0.93
CA PRO A 134 -10.86 4.31 0.10
C PRO A 134 -11.56 3.44 1.15
N GLU A 135 -12.81 3.75 1.50
CA GLU A 135 -13.63 3.03 2.48
C GLU A 135 -14.08 1.65 2.00
N GLN A 136 -13.93 1.36 0.71
CA GLN A 136 -14.23 0.05 0.12
C GLN A 136 -12.98 -0.83 0.03
N ILE A 137 -11.80 -0.29 0.33
CA ILE A 137 -10.52 -1.00 0.23
C ILE A 137 -10.23 -1.71 1.54
N SER A 138 -9.99 -3.03 1.47
CA SER A 138 -9.48 -3.81 2.59
C SER A 138 -7.96 -3.68 2.73
N SER A 139 -7.26 -3.77 1.59
CA SER A 139 -5.80 -3.74 1.59
C SER A 139 -5.21 -3.29 0.26
N LEU A 140 -4.03 -2.67 0.34
CA LEU A 140 -3.13 -2.37 -0.76
C LEU A 140 -1.85 -3.20 -0.60
N GLU A 141 -1.60 -4.12 -1.53
CA GLU A 141 -0.36 -4.89 -1.63
C GLU A 141 0.55 -4.23 -2.66
N ILE A 142 1.68 -3.66 -2.22
CA ILE A 142 2.75 -3.15 -3.07
C ILE A 142 3.81 -4.25 -3.21
N LYS A 143 3.82 -4.95 -4.35
CA LYS A 143 4.65 -6.15 -4.53
C LYS A 143 6.11 -5.80 -4.79
N GLN A 144 6.34 -4.84 -5.67
CA GLN A 144 7.69 -4.42 -6.03
C GLN A 144 7.68 -2.97 -6.50
N ILE A 145 8.75 -2.26 -6.15
CA ILE A 145 9.09 -0.95 -6.70
C ILE A 145 10.52 -1.02 -7.21
N LEU A 146 10.70 -0.66 -8.48
CA LEU A 146 12.00 -0.53 -9.13
C LEU A 146 12.21 0.94 -9.49
N SER A 147 13.44 1.43 -9.33
CA SER A 147 13.77 2.81 -9.72
C SER A 147 15.20 2.90 -10.24
N HIS A 148 15.41 3.66 -11.32
CA HIS A 148 16.73 3.97 -11.85
C HIS A 148 16.73 5.35 -12.52
N GLY A 149 17.71 6.19 -12.15
CA GLY A 149 17.82 7.54 -12.71
C GLY A 149 16.57 8.38 -12.43
N LYS A 150 15.82 8.75 -13.48
CA LYS A 150 14.55 9.49 -13.39
C LYS A 150 13.31 8.62 -13.57
N TYR A 151 13.48 7.30 -13.65
CA TYR A 151 12.39 6.37 -13.93
C TYR A 151 12.11 5.50 -12.71
N ALA A 152 10.86 5.13 -12.54
CA ALA A 152 10.43 4.08 -11.64
C ALA A 152 9.29 3.26 -12.25
N SER A 153 9.08 2.08 -11.70
CA SER A 153 7.93 1.24 -11.99
C SER A 153 7.52 0.52 -10.73
N ALA A 154 6.23 0.32 -10.54
CA ALA A 154 5.69 -0.43 -9.44
C ALA A 154 4.47 -1.23 -9.88
N HIS A 155 4.21 -2.33 -9.19
CA HIS A 155 3.01 -3.11 -9.42
C HIS A 155 2.50 -3.69 -8.10
N GLY A 156 1.21 -4.01 -8.09
CA GLY A 156 0.55 -4.42 -6.88
C GLY A 156 -0.87 -4.90 -7.09
N LYS A 157 -1.60 -4.95 -5.97
CA LYS A 157 -2.98 -5.40 -5.91
C LYS A 157 -3.73 -4.63 -4.85
N VAL A 158 -4.91 -4.12 -5.19
CA VAL A 158 -5.90 -3.63 -4.24
C VAL A 158 -6.94 -4.70 -4.03
N THR A 159 -7.24 -5.03 -2.77
CA THR A 159 -8.34 -5.95 -2.42
C THR A 159 -9.46 -5.14 -1.79
N LYS A 160 -10.68 -5.25 -2.33
CA LYS A 160 -11.87 -4.61 -1.78
C LYS A 160 -12.50 -5.42 -0.65
N HIS A 161 -13.39 -4.80 0.13
CA HIS A 161 -14.17 -5.47 1.18
C HIS A 161 -15.04 -6.62 0.65
N ASP A 162 -15.51 -6.54 -0.59
CA ASP A 162 -16.25 -7.61 -1.27
C ASP A 162 -15.37 -8.80 -1.70
N GLY A 163 -14.05 -8.72 -1.47
CA GLY A 163 -13.06 -9.74 -1.82
C GLY A 163 -12.56 -9.70 -3.26
N SER A 164 -13.15 -8.88 -4.14
CA SER A 164 -12.64 -8.69 -5.49
C SER A 164 -11.37 -7.83 -5.48
N ALA A 165 -10.53 -8.01 -6.50
CA ALA A 165 -9.20 -7.42 -6.56
C ALA A 165 -8.97 -6.63 -7.85
N ILE A 166 -8.20 -5.56 -7.73
CA ILE A 166 -7.67 -4.79 -8.86
C ILE A 166 -6.16 -4.98 -8.87
N HIS A 167 -5.64 -5.58 -9.93
CA HIS A 167 -4.21 -5.65 -10.19
C HIS A 167 -3.80 -4.42 -10.99
N PHE A 168 -2.65 -3.83 -10.67
CA PHE A 168 -2.15 -2.66 -11.37
C PHE A 168 -0.65 -2.79 -11.65
N ALA A 169 -0.21 -2.17 -12.73
CA ALA A 169 1.19 -1.87 -12.97
C ALA A 169 1.31 -0.41 -13.44
N GLU A 170 2.22 0.34 -12.83
CA GLU A 170 2.39 1.77 -13.10
C GLU A 170 3.85 2.11 -13.31
N PHE A 171 4.11 2.98 -14.29
CA PHE A 171 5.43 3.50 -14.61
C PHE A 171 5.45 4.99 -14.31
N GLN A 172 6.49 5.45 -13.64
CA GLN A 172 6.63 6.85 -13.25
C GLN A 172 7.90 7.44 -13.87
N THR A 173 7.79 8.68 -14.36
CA THR A 173 8.93 9.53 -14.67
C THR A 173 8.97 10.69 -13.70
N PHE A 174 10.16 10.98 -13.18
CA PHE A 174 10.45 12.06 -12.26
C PHE A 174 10.93 13.31 -13.00
N GLU A 175 10.71 14.49 -12.40
CA GLU A 175 11.19 15.79 -12.89
C GLU A 175 12.71 15.79 -13.15
N SER A 176 13.48 15.03 -12.34
CA SER A 176 14.93 14.92 -12.51
C SER A 176 15.52 13.68 -11.81
N HIS A 177 16.85 13.53 -11.93
CA HIS A 177 17.60 12.50 -11.21
C HIS A 177 17.80 12.80 -9.72
N LYS A 178 17.43 13.99 -9.22
CA LYS A 178 17.57 14.37 -7.81
C LYS A 178 16.79 13.44 -6.88
N LYS A 179 17.18 13.43 -5.60
CA LYS A 179 16.67 12.51 -4.56
C LYS A 179 15.23 12.83 -4.16
N ASP A 180 14.91 14.11 -4.20
CA ASP A 180 13.68 14.78 -3.81
C ASP A 180 12.81 15.19 -5.01
N ALA A 181 13.19 14.77 -6.22
CA ALA A 181 12.39 15.02 -7.42
C ALA A 181 10.98 14.44 -7.25
N ARG A 182 9.98 15.16 -7.75
CA ARG A 182 8.59 14.68 -7.79
C ARG A 182 8.32 13.93 -9.08
N ILE A 183 7.24 13.15 -9.09
CA ILE A 183 6.76 12.43 -10.26
C ILE A 183 6.06 13.43 -11.19
N SER A 184 6.50 13.51 -12.44
CA SER A 184 5.94 14.40 -13.46
C SER A 184 5.10 13.69 -14.52
N HIS A 185 5.26 12.39 -14.66
CA HIS A 185 4.46 11.59 -15.57
C HIS A 185 4.20 10.20 -15.00
N ILE A 186 2.99 9.69 -15.21
CA ILE A 186 2.56 8.36 -14.78
C ILE A 186 1.91 7.66 -15.98
N THR A 187 2.29 6.42 -16.25
CA THR A 187 1.57 5.53 -17.15
C THR A 187 0.93 4.40 -16.34
N ILE A 188 -0.38 4.22 -16.45
CA ILE A 188 -1.16 3.23 -15.68
C ILE A 188 -1.64 2.10 -16.62
N TYR A 189 -1.34 0.86 -16.22
CA TYR A 189 -1.76 -0.38 -16.87
C TYR A 189 -2.68 -1.21 -15.98
#